data_AF-A0A2V6VZ64-F1
#
_entry.id   AF-A0A2V6VZ64-F1
#
_cell.length_a   1.000
_cell.length_b   1.000
_cell.length_c   1.000
_cell.angle_alpha   90.00
_cell.angle_beta   90.00
_cell.angle_gamma   90.00
#
_symmetry.space_group_name_H-M   'P 1'
#
loop_
_entity.id
_entity.type
_entity.pdbx_description
1 polymer ?
#
loop_
_entity_poly.entity_id
_entity_poly.type
_entity_poly.pdbx_seq_one_letter_code
_entity_poly.pdbx_strand_id
1 'polypeptide(L)' 'MEFLLSSPPLAIGVAVAAGIGLVFGWMNYQRCPHCGHLVRRAGQGWRRCGACGRQYRRGLRIR' A
#
# COMPACT_ATOMS: atom_id res chain seq x y z
N MET A 1 -16.17 20.05 22.85
CA MET A 1 -15.25 19.47 21.84
C MET A 1 -13.85 19.28 22.42
N GLU A 2 -13.76 18.88 23.69
CA GLU A 2 -12.55 19.01 24.51
C GLU A 2 -11.86 17.67 24.86
N PHE A 3 -12.47 16.53 24.53
CA PHE A 3 -11.92 15.21 24.87
C PHE A 3 -10.72 14.76 24.01
N LEU A 4 -10.42 15.46 22.90
CA LEU A 4 -9.28 15.14 22.04
C LEU A 4 -7.94 15.73 22.54
N LEU A 5 -7.97 16.77 23.39
CA LEU A 5 -6.73 17.38 23.91
C LEU A 5 -6.15 16.66 25.14
N SER A 6 -6.93 15.82 25.81
CA SER A 6 -6.49 15.13 27.04
C SER A 6 -5.91 13.73 26.81
N SER A 7 -5.82 13.25 25.56
CA SER A 7 -5.22 11.94 25.21
C SER A 7 -4.09 12.03 24.18
N PRO A 8 -3.06 12.89 24.38
CA PRO A 8 -1.94 12.99 23.45
C PRO A 8 -1.25 11.64 23.14
N PRO A 9 -0.96 10.73 24.08
CA PRO A 9 -0.20 9.53 23.75
C PRO A 9 -0.97 8.53 22.87
N LEU A 10 -2.30 8.40 23.06
CA LEU A 10 -3.10 7.50 22.24
C LEU A 10 -3.29 8.04 20.83
N ALA A 11 -3.59 9.33 20.68
CA ALA A 11 -3.71 9.96 19.37
C ALA A 11 -2.39 9.89 18.59
N ILE A 12 -1.26 10.14 19.26
CA ILE A 12 0.08 9.96 18.67
C ILE A 12 0.32 8.49 18.30
N GLY A 13 -0.01 7.55 19.18
CA GLY A 13 0.14 6.12 18.92
C GLY A 13 -0.66 5.66 17.69
N VAL A 14 -1.92 6.08 17.56
CA VAL A 14 -2.76 5.79 16.40
C VAL A 14 -2.18 6.42 15.13
N ALA A 15 -1.74 7.68 15.18
CA ALA A 15 -1.15 8.36 14.03
C ALA A 15 0.13 7.65 13.56
N VAL A 16 1.00 7.23 14.48
CA VAL A 16 2.22 6.48 14.18
C VAL A 16 1.88 5.12 13.58
N ALA A 17 0.96 4.37 14.17
CA ALA A 17 0.53 3.07 13.65
C ALA A 17 -0.07 3.19 12.24
N ALA A 18 -0.90 4.20 11.99
CA ALA A 18 -1.45 4.49 10.67
C ALA A 18 -0.35 4.86 9.67
N GLY A 19 0.60 5.71 10.05
CA GLY A 19 1.75 6.08 9.23
C GLY A 19 2.59 4.87 8.84
N ILE A 20 2.93 4.00 9.79
CA ILE A 20 3.66 2.75 9.55
C ILE A 20 2.86 1.84 8.60
N GLY A 21 1.56 1.66 8.85
CA GLY A 21 0.68 0.87 8.01
C GLY A 21 0.63 1.37 6.55
N LEU A 22 0.56 2.68 6.36
CA LEU A 22 0.57 3.31 5.04
C LEU A 22 1.91 3.10 4.32
N VAL A 23 3.04 3.33 5.00
CA VAL A 23 4.37 3.11 4.43
C VAL A 23 4.56 1.64 4.06
N PHE A 24 4.18 0.73 4.94
CA PHE A 24 4.27 -0.70 4.71
C PHE A 24 3.38 -1.16 3.55
N GLY A 25 2.15 -0.64 3.49
CA GLY A 25 1.23 -0.84 2.38
C GLY A 25 1.83 -0.36 1.06
N TRP A 26 2.41 0.84 1.04
CA TRP A 26 3.03 1.39 -0.16
C TRP A 26 4.27 0.61 -0.60
N MET A 27 5.06 0.10 0.34
CA MET A 27 6.22 -0.75 0.04
C MET A 27 5.84 -2.12 -0.49
N ASN A 28 4.76 -2.73 0.02
CA ASN A 28 4.39 -4.12 -0.27
C ASN A 28 3.34 -4.27 -1.37
N TYR A 29 2.63 -3.21 -1.71
CA TYR A 29 1.60 -3.22 -2.73
C TYR A 29 1.91 -2.22 -3.86
N GLN A 30 1.37 -2.49 -5.03
CA GLN A 30 1.41 -1.62 -6.18
C GLN A 30 0.08 -1.74 -6.94
N ARG A 31 -0.27 -0.75 -7.75
CA ARG A 31 -1.36 -0.93 -8.71
C ARG A 31 -0.87 -1.75 -9.90
N CYS A 32 -1.72 -2.64 -10.39
CA CYS A 32 -1.45 -3.37 -11.62
C CYS A 32 -1.35 -2.37 -12.78
N PRO A 33 -0.27 -2.36 -13.57
CA PRO A 33 -0.10 -1.39 -14.66
C PRO A 33 -1.12 -1.58 -15.80
N HIS A 34 -1.87 -2.68 -15.80
CA HIS A 34 -2.81 -3.02 -16.85
C HIS A 34 -4.29 -2.71 -16.53
N CYS A 35 -4.69 -2.82 -15.27
CA CYS A 35 -6.09 -2.69 -14.85
C CYS A 35 -6.28 -1.84 -13.59
N GLY A 36 -5.19 -1.36 -12.98
CA GLY A 36 -5.25 -0.51 -11.78
C GLY A 36 -5.52 -1.25 -10.46
N HIS A 37 -5.86 -2.54 -10.48
CA HIS A 37 -6.15 -3.30 -9.25
C HIS A 37 -4.95 -3.30 -8.29
N LEU A 38 -5.21 -3.18 -6.98
CA LEU A 38 -4.17 -3.27 -5.96
C LEU A 38 -3.64 -4.71 -5.90
N VAL A 39 -2.34 -4.90 -6.14
CA VAL A 39 -1.69 -6.21 -6.14
C VAL A 39 -0.42 -6.15 -5.30
N ARG A 40 0.09 -7.30 -4.83
CA ARG A 40 1.38 -7.33 -4.14
C ARG A 40 2.48 -6.86 -5.10
N ARG A 41 3.37 -6.01 -4.61
CA ARG A 41 4.54 -5.54 -5.32
C ARG A 41 5.39 -6.74 -5.74
N ALA A 42 5.81 -6.76 -6.99
CA ALA A 42 6.74 -7.78 -7.46
C ALA A 42 8.13 -7.44 -6.90
N GLY A 43 8.78 -8.40 -6.22
CA GLY A 43 10.13 -8.24 -5.70
C GLY A 43 11.16 -8.49 -6.80
N GLN A 44 11.29 -9.77 -7.20
CA GLN A 44 12.05 -10.22 -8.35
C GLN A 44 11.15 -11.07 -9.27
N GLY A 45 11.43 -11.03 -10.57
CA GLY A 45 10.70 -11.81 -11.57
C GLY A 45 9.31 -11.26 -11.94
N TRP A 46 8.52 -12.14 -12.55
CA TRP A 46 7.17 -11.85 -13.02
C TRP A 46 6.12 -12.39 -12.05
N ARG A 47 5.06 -11.63 -11.85
CA ARG A 47 3.85 -12.05 -11.13
C ARG A 47 2.64 -11.91 -12.03
N ARG A 48 1.60 -12.67 -11.77
CA ARG A 48 0.33 -12.60 -12.49
C ARG A 48 -0.69 -11.84 -11.66
N CYS A 49 -1.40 -10.89 -12.27
CA CYS A 49 -2.49 -10.19 -11.61
C CYS A 49 -3.68 -11.15 -11.47
N GLY A 50 -4.20 -11.33 -10.26
CA GLY A 50 -5.39 -12.17 -10.03
C GLY A 50 -6.68 -11.61 -10.66
N ALA A 51 -6.75 -10.30 -10.93
CA ALA A 51 -7.93 -9.66 -11.50
C ALA A 51 -7.96 -9.71 -13.04
N CYS A 52 -6.87 -9.34 -13.72
CA CYS A 52 -6.83 -9.30 -15.19
C CYS A 52 -6.05 -10.45 -15.84
N GLY A 53 -5.39 -11.32 -15.05
CA GLY A 53 -4.60 -12.44 -15.56
C GLY A 53 -3.28 -12.05 -16.25
N ARG A 54 -3.01 -10.76 -16.46
CA ARG A 54 -1.78 -10.27 -17.11
C ARG A 54 -0.57 -10.32 -16.19
N GLN A 55 0.60 -10.55 -16.79
CA GLN A 55 1.87 -10.56 -16.08
C GLN A 55 2.36 -9.14 -15.82
N TYR A 56 2.94 -8.92 -14.65
CA TYR A 56 3.58 -7.67 -14.25
C TYR A 56 4.89 -7.97 -13.52
N ARG A 57 5.83 -7.02 -13.57
CA ARG A 57 7.08 -7.07 -12.83
C ARG A 57 7.34 -5.75 -12.14
N ARG A 58 8.35 -5.70 -11.27
CA ARG A 58 8.76 -4.47 -10.60
C ARG A 58 9.15 -3.43 -11.65
N GLY A 59 8.64 -2.21 -11.52
CA GLY A 59 8.96 -1.09 -12.42
C GLY A 59 8.34 -1.17 -13.82
N LEU A 60 7.50 -2.18 -14.12
CA LEU A 60 6.76 -2.21 -15.38
C LEU A 60 5.77 -1.04 -15.42
N ARG A 61 6.01 -0.09 -16.33
CA ARG A 61 5.08 0.98 -16.67
C ARG A 61 4.61 0.74 -18.09
N ILE A 62 3.31 0.63 -18.25
CA ILE A 62 2.66 0.49 -19.55
C ILE A 62 1.99 1.85 -19.73
N ARG A 63 2.50 2.62 -20.68
CA ARG A 63 2.02 3.97 -20.98
C ARG A 63 1.02 3.88 -22.13
#